data_AF-A0AAJ0HA97-F1
#
_entry.id   AF-A0AAJ0HA97-F1
#
_cell.length_a   1.000
_cell.length_b   1.000
_cell.length_c   1.000
_cell.angle_alpha   90.00
_cell.angle_beta   90.00
_cell.angle_gamma   90.00
#
_symmetry.space_group_name_H-M   'P 1'
#
loop_
_entity.id
_entity.type
_entity.pdbx_description
1 polymer ?
#
loop_
_entity_poly.entity_id
_entity_poly.type
_entity_poly.pdbx_seq_one_letter_code
_entity_poly.pdbx_strand_id
1 'polypeptide(L)'
;PQPVPFPYHRFFFSGGFHVVPPPTSKYEPSSASQMVQYNTSSAAIAQIGLAQLRENPCFRFDLLGVGLGCNSTDLPCVFGITGLQWNGSEEVVQANRTFEIAACLDTANCTLSHQVLDSAAASTFSNLTSINITLTVANQPQTWWADDLQVAWTDNDCNAATCRS
;
A
#
# COMPACT_ATOMS: atom_id res chain seq x y z
N PRO A 1 5.60 -6.61 10.09
CA PRO A 1 4.76 -5.42 9.85
C PRO A 1 5.55 -4.15 10.24
N GLN A 2 5.83 -3.27 9.28
CA GLN A 2 6.41 -1.97 9.56
C GLN A 2 5.31 -0.90 9.48
N PRO A 3 5.25 0.06 10.43
CA PRO A 3 4.39 1.24 10.34
C PRO A 3 4.59 1.94 8.99
N VAL A 4 3.52 2.23 8.25
CA VAL A 4 3.60 3.05 7.03
C VAL A 4 4.19 4.45 7.26
N PRO A 5 4.09 5.10 8.44
CA PRO A 5 4.74 6.42 8.63
C PRO A 5 6.27 6.40 8.64
N PHE A 6 6.90 5.24 8.84
CA PHE A 6 8.33 5.05 8.63
C PHE A 6 8.50 4.06 7.49
N PRO A 7 8.23 4.49 6.24
CA PRO A 7 8.54 3.63 5.13
C PRO A 7 10.00 3.26 5.26
N TYR A 8 10.31 1.97 5.12
CA TYR A 8 11.70 1.58 4.97
C TYR A 8 12.30 2.53 3.94
N HIS A 9 13.37 3.25 4.31
CA HIS A 9 13.91 4.48 3.69
C HIS A 9 14.21 4.41 2.18
N ARG A 10 13.90 3.27 1.57
CA ARG A 10 14.10 2.88 0.18
C ARG A 10 12.80 2.83 -0.61
N PHE A 11 11.66 2.94 0.06
CA PHE A 11 10.36 3.10 -0.60
C PHE A 11 10.09 4.58 -0.89
N PHE A 12 9.61 4.80 -2.10
CA PHE A 12 9.07 6.02 -2.61
C PHE A 12 7.55 5.95 -2.64
N PHE A 13 6.91 7.09 -2.38
CA PHE A 13 5.47 7.27 -2.36
C PHE A 13 5.14 8.34 -3.39
N SER A 14 4.17 8.08 -4.26
CA SER A 14 3.73 9.05 -5.27
C SER A 14 3.15 10.33 -4.66
N GLY A 15 2.93 11.35 -5.49
CA GLY A 15 2.18 12.53 -5.05
C GLY A 15 0.78 12.15 -4.54
N GLY A 16 0.30 12.85 -3.50
CA GLY A 16 -1.02 12.65 -2.89
C GLY A 16 -1.00 11.94 -1.54
N PHE A 17 0.12 11.33 -1.14
CA PHE A 17 0.31 10.80 0.21
C PHE A 17 0.58 11.91 1.23
N HIS A 18 -0.10 11.83 2.37
CA HIS A 18 0.08 12.69 3.54
C HIS A 18 0.18 11.83 4.79
N VAL A 19 1.10 12.16 5.68
CA VAL A 19 1.14 11.55 7.02
C VAL A 19 0.15 12.29 7.91
N VAL A 20 -0.77 11.57 8.54
CA VAL A 20 -1.80 12.14 9.40
C VAL A 20 -1.67 11.61 10.84
N PRO A 21 -1.58 12.49 11.85
CA PRO A 21 -1.61 12.08 13.25
C PRO A 21 -3.06 12.00 13.80
N PRO A 22 -3.32 11.17 14.83
CA PRO A 22 -4.50 11.30 15.67
C PRO A 22 -4.57 12.71 16.29
N PRO A 23 -5.75 13.30 16.54
CA PRO A 23 -7.11 12.83 16.24
C PRO A 23 -7.68 13.43 14.94
N THR A 24 -6.83 13.94 14.05
CA THR A 24 -7.26 14.74 12.88
C THR A 24 -7.85 13.92 11.72
N SER A 25 -7.91 12.60 11.87
CA SER A 25 -8.32 11.64 10.84
C SER A 25 -9.53 10.82 11.26
N LYS A 26 -10.28 10.35 10.26
CA LYS A 26 -11.44 9.45 10.45
C LYS A 26 -11.05 8.11 11.09
N TYR A 27 -9.88 7.59 10.73
CA TYR A 27 -9.35 6.31 11.23
C TYR A 27 -8.30 6.51 12.33
N GLU A 28 -8.16 5.51 13.18
CA GLU A 28 -7.06 5.39 14.14
C GLU A 28 -5.90 4.62 13.51
N PRO A 29 -4.64 5.09 13.67
CA PRO A 29 -3.47 4.32 13.28
C PRO A 29 -3.40 3.00 14.04
N SER A 30 -3.09 1.92 13.35
CA SER A 30 -2.88 0.61 13.97
C SER A 30 -1.44 0.44 14.48
N SER A 31 -0.49 1.20 13.92
CA SER A 31 0.95 1.00 14.11
C SER A 31 1.63 1.98 15.09
N ALA A 32 0.85 2.77 15.83
CA ALA A 32 1.18 3.71 16.92
C ALA A 32 0.53 5.10 16.70
N SER A 33 1.31 6.11 16.31
CA SER A 33 0.89 7.53 16.36
C SER A 33 0.63 8.17 15.00
N GLN A 34 0.80 7.46 13.89
CA GLN A 34 0.66 8.02 12.55
C GLN A 34 0.24 6.95 11.54
N MET A 35 -0.51 7.37 10.52
CA MET A 35 -0.85 6.55 9.35
C MET A 35 -0.75 7.42 8.09
N VAL A 36 -0.90 6.81 6.91
CA VAL A 36 -0.98 7.58 5.66
C VAL A 36 -2.42 7.83 5.24
N GLN A 37 -2.64 9.01 4.68
CA GLN A 37 -3.83 9.38 3.95
C GLN A 37 -3.44 9.62 2.50
N TYR A 38 -4.27 9.16 1.57
CA TYR A 38 -4.10 9.44 0.15
C TYR A 38 -5.28 10.24 -0.39
N ASN A 39 -5.00 11.39 -1.00
CA ASN A 39 -6.02 12.23 -1.63
C ASN A 39 -6.11 11.94 -3.13
N THR A 40 -7.18 11.26 -3.54
CA THR A 40 -7.41 10.88 -4.93
C THR A 40 -7.68 12.06 -5.87
N SER A 41 -7.92 13.28 -5.35
CA SER A 41 -8.02 14.48 -6.17
C SER A 41 -6.68 14.87 -6.83
N SER A 42 -5.56 14.43 -6.25
CA SER A 42 -4.22 14.71 -6.78
C SER A 42 -3.85 13.74 -7.91
N ALA A 43 -4.19 12.45 -7.74
CA ALA A 43 -4.09 11.43 -8.77
C ALA A 43 -4.97 10.23 -8.39
N ALA A 44 -5.57 9.55 -9.37
CA ALA A 44 -6.44 8.39 -9.13
C ALA A 44 -5.68 7.16 -8.61
N ILE A 45 -4.38 7.06 -8.92
CA ILE A 45 -3.52 5.92 -8.59
C ILE A 45 -2.46 6.38 -7.60
N ALA A 46 -2.44 5.74 -6.44
CA ALA A 46 -1.33 5.88 -5.50
C ALA A 46 -0.29 4.80 -5.79
N GLN A 47 0.99 5.18 -5.84
CA GLN A 47 2.08 4.23 -6.05
C GLN A 47 3.01 4.22 -4.85
N ILE A 48 3.36 3.01 -4.41
CA ILE A 48 4.39 2.75 -3.42
C ILE A 48 5.40 1.81 -4.07
N GLY A 49 6.68 2.17 -4.08
CA GLY A 49 7.67 1.33 -4.76
C GLY A 49 9.09 1.79 -4.58
N LEU A 50 9.99 1.26 -5.39
CA LEU A 50 11.43 1.44 -5.24
C LEU A 50 12.00 2.62 -6.05
N ALA A 51 11.17 3.28 -6.86
CA ALA A 51 11.56 4.39 -7.74
C ALA A 51 12.86 4.09 -8.49
N GLN A 52 13.95 4.84 -8.24
CA GLN A 52 15.24 4.65 -8.92
C GLN A 52 15.91 3.31 -8.59
N LEU A 53 15.60 2.72 -7.43
CA LEU A 53 16.16 1.43 -7.00
C LEU A 53 15.56 0.24 -7.76
N ARG A 54 14.48 0.43 -8.53
CA ARG A 54 13.85 -0.63 -9.33
C ARG A 54 14.80 -1.30 -10.33
N GLU A 55 15.77 -0.54 -10.84
CA GLU A 55 16.78 -1.01 -11.79
C GLU A 55 17.80 -1.94 -11.13
N ASN A 56 18.02 -1.81 -9.83
CA ASN A 56 18.93 -2.67 -9.09
C ASN A 56 18.20 -3.99 -8.72
N PRO A 57 18.67 -5.16 -9.19
CA PRO A 57 18.01 -6.44 -8.96
C PRO A 57 17.97 -6.85 -7.48
N CYS A 58 18.84 -6.26 -6.65
CA CYS A 58 18.84 -6.54 -5.22
C CYS A 58 17.59 -5.98 -4.52
N PHE A 59 16.87 -5.04 -5.14
CA PHE A 59 15.71 -4.42 -4.54
C PHE A 59 14.45 -5.00 -5.16
N ARG A 60 13.94 -6.04 -4.51
CA ARG A 60 12.68 -6.70 -4.86
C ARG A 60 11.95 -7.02 -3.58
N PHE A 61 10.66 -6.73 -3.55
CA PHE A 61 9.84 -6.96 -2.36
C PHE A 61 8.60 -7.77 -2.69
N ASP A 62 8.09 -8.44 -1.66
CA ASP A 62 6.83 -9.15 -1.68
C ASP A 62 5.83 -8.34 -0.86
N LEU A 63 4.61 -8.19 -1.38
CA LEU A 63 3.50 -7.64 -0.62
C LEU A 63 2.82 -8.79 0.13
N LEU A 64 2.55 -8.58 1.43
CA LEU A 64 1.90 -9.58 2.30
C LEU A 64 0.53 -9.10 2.77
N GLY A 65 0.35 -7.79 2.93
CA GLY A 65 -0.91 -7.22 3.40
C GLY A 65 -0.82 -5.73 3.72
N VAL A 66 -1.95 -5.15 4.07
CA VAL A 66 -2.09 -3.72 4.38
C VAL A 66 -3.39 -3.48 5.18
N GLY A 67 -3.37 -2.56 6.14
CA GLY A 67 -4.58 -2.02 6.77
C GLY A 67 -5.18 -0.91 5.92
N LEU A 68 -6.47 -1.00 5.56
CA LEU A 68 -7.14 -0.07 4.66
C LEU A 68 -8.41 0.51 5.27
N GLY A 69 -8.66 1.78 4.97
CA GLY A 69 -9.88 2.50 5.33
C GLY A 69 -10.20 3.56 4.28
N CYS A 70 -11.45 3.93 4.13
CA CYS A 70 -11.92 4.85 3.09
C CYS A 70 -12.92 5.88 3.62
N ASN A 71 -13.11 6.96 2.86
CA ASN A 71 -14.08 8.00 3.16
C ASN A 71 -15.47 7.67 2.58
N SER A 72 -16.11 6.65 3.13
CA SER A 72 -17.54 6.37 2.91
C SER A 72 -18.21 6.04 4.24
N THR A 73 -19.52 6.29 4.33
CA THR A 73 -20.36 6.07 5.52
C THR A 73 -21.51 5.10 5.26
N ASP A 74 -21.65 4.58 4.05
CA ASP A 74 -22.85 3.88 3.59
C ASP A 74 -22.57 2.77 2.56
N LEU A 75 -21.56 2.97 1.70
CA LEU A 75 -21.25 2.07 0.59
C LEU A 75 -19.89 1.40 0.76
N PRO A 76 -19.75 0.13 0.33
CA PRO A 76 -18.47 -0.55 0.41
C PRO A 76 -17.40 0.14 -0.44
N CYS A 77 -16.17 0.01 0.04
CA CYS A 77 -15.00 0.57 -0.58
C CYS A 77 -14.23 -0.51 -1.32
N VAL A 78 -14.06 -0.31 -2.62
CA VAL A 78 -13.44 -1.28 -3.51
C VAL A 78 -12.03 -0.80 -3.83
N PHE A 79 -11.05 -1.42 -3.17
CA PHE A 79 -9.63 -1.19 -3.40
C PHE A 79 -9.11 -2.12 -4.47
N GLY A 80 -8.39 -1.57 -5.46
CA GLY A 80 -7.59 -2.35 -6.41
C GLY A 80 -6.12 -2.22 -6.08
N ILE A 81 -5.44 -3.34 -5.87
CA ILE A 81 -3.98 -3.39 -5.72
C ILE A 81 -3.39 -4.10 -6.93
N THR A 82 -2.45 -3.45 -7.60
CA THR A 82 -1.71 -3.98 -8.74
C THR A 82 -0.23 -4.10 -8.37
N GLY A 83 0.33 -5.30 -8.46
CA GLY A 83 1.76 -5.55 -8.31
C GLY A 83 2.48 -5.35 -9.64
N LEU A 84 3.57 -4.60 -9.61
CA LEU A 84 4.36 -4.25 -10.79
C LEU A 84 5.81 -4.70 -10.63
N GLN A 85 6.43 -5.09 -11.74
CA GLN A 85 7.84 -5.44 -11.82
C GLN A 85 8.51 -4.74 -13.00
N TRP A 86 9.66 -4.11 -12.74
CA TRP A 86 10.52 -3.53 -13.75
C TRP A 86 11.18 -4.59 -14.61
N ASN A 87 10.96 -4.54 -15.93
CA ASN A 87 11.53 -5.49 -16.89
C ASN A 87 12.85 -5.02 -17.54
N GLY A 88 13.38 -3.86 -17.12
CA GLY A 88 14.55 -3.21 -17.75
C GLY A 88 14.19 -1.97 -18.59
N SER A 89 12.93 -1.82 -18.98
CA SER A 89 12.43 -0.69 -19.77
C SER A 89 11.18 -0.03 -19.17
N GLU A 90 10.28 -0.82 -18.59
CA GLU A 90 9.03 -0.34 -18.01
C GLU A 90 8.55 -1.21 -16.85
N GLU A 91 7.59 -0.70 -16.08
CA GLU A 91 6.88 -1.45 -15.04
C GLU A 91 5.80 -2.32 -15.70
N VAL A 92 5.87 -3.63 -15.49
CA VAL A 92 4.93 -4.62 -16.06
C VAL A 92 4.06 -5.20 -14.94
N VAL A 93 2.76 -5.30 -15.19
CA VAL A 93 1.80 -5.91 -14.27
C VAL A 93 2.10 -7.39 -14.07
N GLN A 94 2.33 -7.77 -12.81
CA GLN A 94 2.52 -9.17 -12.38
C GLN A 94 1.29 -9.74 -11.69
N ALA A 95 0.57 -8.90 -10.95
CA ALA A 95 -0.57 -9.35 -10.16
C ALA A 95 -1.61 -8.24 -9.99
N ASN A 96 -2.86 -8.66 -9.81
CA ASN A 96 -3.98 -7.78 -9.47
C ASN A 96 -4.81 -8.44 -8.36
N ARG A 97 -5.23 -7.65 -7.39
CA ARG A 97 -6.16 -8.07 -6.34
C ARG A 97 -7.13 -6.95 -6.02
N THR A 98 -8.38 -7.33 -5.83
CA THR A 98 -9.41 -6.42 -5.34
C THR A 98 -9.78 -6.79 -3.91
N PHE A 99 -9.88 -5.77 -3.06
CA PHE A 99 -10.40 -5.88 -1.71
C PHE A 99 -11.66 -5.04 -1.59
N GLU A 100 -12.73 -5.66 -1.13
CA GLU A 100 -13.95 -4.95 -0.76
C GLU A 100 -13.98 -4.83 0.77
N ILE A 101 -13.93 -3.60 1.27
CA ILE A 101 -14.01 -3.31 2.70
C ILE A 101 -15.30 -2.57 3.01
N ALA A 102 -15.93 -2.91 4.14
CA ALA A 102 -17.12 -2.21 4.59
C ALA A 102 -16.81 -0.73 4.90
N ALA A 103 -17.76 0.15 4.61
CA ALA A 103 -17.66 1.54 5.05
C ALA A 103 -17.66 1.65 6.58
N CYS A 104 -16.90 2.63 7.09
CA CYS A 104 -17.05 3.04 8.48
C CYS A 104 -18.21 4.04 8.60
N LEU A 105 -19.27 3.65 9.30
CA LEU A 105 -20.48 4.45 9.49
C LEU A 105 -20.21 5.71 10.32
N ASP A 106 -19.28 5.63 11.27
CA ASP A 106 -18.90 6.75 12.13
C ASP A 106 -18.08 7.80 11.37
N THR A 107 -18.03 9.02 11.90
CA THR A 107 -17.23 10.13 11.32
C THR A 107 -15.81 10.20 11.88
N ALA A 108 -15.52 9.45 12.95
CA ALA A 108 -14.23 9.37 13.63
C ALA A 108 -14.08 8.03 14.37
N ASN A 109 -12.87 7.75 14.86
CA ASN A 109 -12.52 6.54 15.65
C ASN A 109 -12.77 5.22 14.89
N CYS A 110 -12.67 5.25 13.57
CA CYS A 110 -12.79 4.04 12.75
C CYS A 110 -11.53 3.18 12.84
N THR A 111 -11.69 1.86 12.86
CA THR A 111 -10.56 0.92 12.77
C THR A 111 -10.28 0.57 11.30
N LEU A 112 -9.00 0.49 10.94
CA LEU A 112 -8.58 0.02 9.61
C LEU A 112 -8.92 -1.47 9.43
N SER A 113 -9.33 -1.83 8.22
CA SER A 113 -9.57 -3.22 7.84
C SER A 113 -8.26 -3.85 7.36
N HIS A 114 -7.73 -4.81 8.12
CA HIS A 114 -6.49 -5.50 7.77
C HIS A 114 -6.73 -6.55 6.66
N GLN A 115 -6.14 -6.29 5.50
CA GLN A 115 -6.19 -7.18 4.35
C GLN A 115 -4.86 -7.91 4.22
N VAL A 116 -4.89 -9.23 4.41
CA VAL A 116 -3.72 -10.11 4.23
C VAL A 116 -3.93 -10.92 2.97
N LEU A 117 -2.88 -11.04 2.16
CA LEU A 117 -2.92 -11.87 0.96
C LEU A 117 -2.89 -13.34 1.37
N ASP A 118 -3.85 -14.12 0.84
CA ASP A 118 -3.83 -15.57 0.94
C ASP A 118 -2.60 -16.14 0.20
N SER A 119 -2.26 -17.40 0.45
CA SER A 119 -1.04 -18.02 -0.10
C SER A 119 -1.01 -18.01 -1.64
N ALA A 120 -2.17 -18.13 -2.29
CA ALA A 120 -2.27 -18.08 -3.74
C ALA A 120 -1.95 -16.66 -4.25
N ALA A 121 -2.58 -15.65 -3.68
CA ALA A 121 -2.33 -14.25 -4.05
C ALA A 121 -0.90 -13.82 -3.70
N ALA A 122 -0.39 -14.19 -2.53
CA ALA A 122 0.95 -13.84 -2.07
C ALA A 122 2.04 -14.33 -3.06
N SER A 123 1.87 -15.51 -3.66
CA SER A 123 2.82 -16.02 -4.67
C SER A 123 2.88 -15.17 -5.95
N THR A 124 1.79 -14.48 -6.31
CA THR A 124 1.77 -13.57 -7.46
C THR A 124 2.24 -12.17 -7.09
N PHE A 125 2.12 -11.77 -5.83
CA PHE A 125 2.59 -10.49 -5.30
C PHE A 125 4.02 -10.58 -4.77
N SER A 126 4.88 -11.27 -5.51
CA SER A 126 6.29 -11.48 -5.20
C SER A 126 7.19 -10.87 -6.27
N ASN A 127 8.44 -10.57 -5.90
CA ASN A 127 9.47 -10.05 -6.79
C ASN A 127 9.07 -8.71 -7.44
N LEU A 128 8.38 -7.85 -6.68
CA LEU A 128 7.83 -6.59 -7.14
C LEU A 128 8.84 -5.46 -7.03
N THR A 129 8.65 -4.45 -7.88
CA THR A 129 9.34 -3.15 -7.80
C THR A 129 8.44 -2.01 -7.37
N SER A 130 7.13 -2.14 -7.58
CA SER A 130 6.13 -1.22 -7.07
C SER A 130 4.76 -1.87 -6.92
N ILE A 131 3.89 -1.22 -6.17
CA ILE A 131 2.46 -1.50 -6.12
C ILE A 131 1.69 -0.23 -6.44
N ASN A 132 0.62 -0.39 -7.21
CA ASN A 132 -0.37 0.65 -7.44
C ASN A 132 -1.63 0.34 -6.65
N ILE A 133 -2.20 1.36 -6.01
CA ILE A 133 -3.41 1.25 -5.21
C ILE A 133 -4.44 2.23 -5.77
N THR A 134 -5.63 1.74 -6.06
CA THR A 134 -6.80 2.53 -6.44
C THR A 134 -7.93 2.28 -5.46
N LEU A 135 -8.83 3.24 -5.33
CA LEU A 135 -10.06 3.11 -4.55
C LEU A 135 -11.23 3.67 -5.35
N THR A 136 -12.35 2.94 -5.36
CA THR A 136 -13.65 3.49 -5.74
C THR A 136 -14.74 3.16 -4.72
N VAL A 137 -15.70 4.07 -4.61
CA VAL A 137 -16.98 3.89 -3.90
C VAL A 137 -18.06 4.26 -4.90
N ALA A 138 -18.93 3.31 -5.27
CA ALA A 138 -19.87 3.47 -6.38
C ALA A 138 -19.22 4.06 -7.65
N ASN A 139 -18.06 3.52 -8.03
CA ASN A 139 -17.25 3.96 -9.19
C ASN A 139 -16.71 5.40 -9.11
N GLN A 140 -16.74 6.04 -7.94
CA GLN A 140 -16.14 7.35 -7.71
C GLN A 140 -14.90 7.24 -6.82
N PRO A 141 -13.79 7.92 -7.16
CA PRO A 141 -12.60 7.93 -6.32
C PRO A 141 -12.87 8.64 -4.99
N GLN A 142 -12.28 8.14 -3.90
CA GLN A 142 -12.44 8.70 -2.56
C GLN A 142 -11.10 8.81 -1.85
N THR A 143 -11.02 9.73 -0.88
CA THR A 143 -9.89 9.77 0.05
C THR A 143 -9.85 8.48 0.87
N TRP A 144 -8.66 7.96 1.12
CA TRP A 144 -8.45 6.75 1.89
C TRP A 144 -7.25 6.83 2.82
N TRP A 145 -7.21 5.90 3.75
CA TRP A 145 -6.18 5.75 4.76
C TRP A 145 -5.59 4.36 4.70
N ALA A 146 -4.29 4.27 5.00
CA ALA A 146 -3.65 2.99 5.19
C ALA A 146 -2.62 3.03 6.31
N ASP A 147 -2.42 1.87 6.91
CA ASP A 147 -1.37 1.61 7.88
C ASP A 147 -0.94 0.14 7.81
N ASP A 148 0.10 -0.23 8.55
CA ASP A 148 0.66 -1.59 8.59
C ASP A 148 0.87 -2.22 7.22
N LEU A 149 1.58 -1.53 6.32
CA LEU A 149 2.03 -2.12 5.07
C LEU A 149 2.99 -3.27 5.39
N GLN A 150 2.55 -4.50 5.11
CA GLN A 150 3.31 -5.71 5.38
C GLN A 150 4.06 -6.09 4.11
N VAL A 151 5.37 -5.89 4.14
CA VAL A 151 6.28 -6.24 3.05
C VAL A 151 7.46 -7.04 3.58
N ALA A 152 8.07 -7.82 2.70
CA ALA A 152 9.33 -8.51 2.93
C ALA A 152 10.23 -8.34 1.70
N TRP A 153 11.56 -8.40 1.86
CA TRP A 153 12.42 -8.54 0.68
C TRP A 153 12.20 -9.93 0.09
N THR A 154 12.12 -10.01 -1.24
CA THR A 154 11.96 -11.27 -1.95
C THR A 154 13.17 -12.17 -1.71
N ASP A 155 14.37 -11.61 -1.80
CA ASP A 155 15.61 -12.30 -1.47
C ASP A 155 16.15 -11.82 -0.13
N ASN A 156 16.12 -12.68 0.89
CA ASN A 156 16.59 -12.37 2.24
C ASN A 156 17.94 -13.02 2.57
N ASP A 157 18.70 -13.48 1.56
CA ASP A 157 20.03 -14.03 1.81
C ASP A 157 21.05 -12.95 2.24
N CYS A 158 22.20 -13.39 2.75
CA CYS A 158 23.25 -12.46 3.20
C CYS A 158 23.84 -11.62 2.07
N ASN A 159 23.93 -12.16 0.85
CA ASN A 159 24.52 -11.45 -0.29
C ASN A 159 23.60 -10.32 -0.76
N ALA A 160 22.30 -10.56 -0.82
CA ALA A 160 21.26 -9.61 -1.14
C ALA A 160 21.15 -8.53 -0.04
N ALA A 161 21.31 -8.92 1.23
CA ALA A 161 21.41 -7.96 2.33
C ALA A 161 22.64 -7.03 2.19
N THR A 162 23.82 -7.57 1.84
CA THR A 162 25.02 -6.76 1.56
C THR A 162 24.87 -5.92 0.29
N CYS A 163 24.22 -6.41 -0.75
CA CYS A 163 23.96 -5.62 -1.95
C CYS A 163 23.03 -4.43 -1.66
N ARG A 164 22.14 -4.60 -0.68
CA ARG A 164 21.28 -3.53 -0.20
C ARG A 164 22.07 -2.57 0.69
N SER A 165 22.95 -3.01 1.58
CA SER A 165 23.54 -2.18 2.66
C SER A 165 23.97 -0.78 2.22
#